data_AF-A0A1I8JB61-F1
#
_entry.id   AF-A0A1I8JB61-F1
#
_cell.length_a   1.000
_cell.length_b   1.000
_cell.length_c   1.000
_cell.angle_alpha   90.00
_cell.angle_beta   90.00
_cell.angle_gamma   90.00
#
_symmetry.space_group_name_H-M   'P 1'
#
loop_
_entity.id
_entity.type
_entity.pdbx_description
1 polymer ?
#
loop_
_entity_poly.entity_id
_entity_poly.type
_entity_poly.pdbx_seq_one_letter_code
_entity_poly.pdbx_strand_id
1 'polypeptide(L)'
;MAAISQQKKMVEQLRQEAALERKPVSECVREMLQFVEKEKEGDCLVTGFAAKKDNPRAAAAPCFDLGLLAETGRGCQREAVNWMSKLADALAVQRCMVEQLRVEAGLNRLSVSQTVAELIKYCEDRSADDMLINGFTKQTENPFKEKGGCVAL
;
A
#
# COMPACT_ATOMS: atom_id res chain seq x y z
N MET A 1 -20.73 -20.32 17.94
CA MET A 1 -21.64 -19.26 17.42
C MET A 1 -20.91 -18.01 16.88
N ALA A 2 -19.65 -17.73 17.23
CA ALA A 2 -18.93 -16.54 16.76
C ALA A 2 -18.63 -16.50 15.23
N ALA A 3 -18.30 -17.65 14.63
CA ALA A 3 -17.96 -17.74 13.20
C ALA A 3 -19.13 -17.37 12.27
N ILE A 4 -20.36 -17.72 12.63
CA ILE A 4 -21.56 -17.44 11.82
C ILE A 4 -21.90 -15.94 11.84
N SER A 5 -21.67 -15.27 12.97
CA SER A 5 -21.87 -13.81 13.07
C SER A 5 -20.88 -13.04 12.19
N GLN A 6 -19.62 -13.48 12.17
CA GLN A 6 -18.59 -12.89 11.31
C GLN A 6 -18.88 -13.12 9.81
N GLN A 7 -19.31 -14.34 9.45
CA GLN A 7 -19.73 -14.64 8.07
C GLN A 7 -20.92 -13.77 7.63
N LYS A 8 -21.93 -13.56 8.49
CA LYS A 8 -23.06 -12.68 8.19
C LYS A 8 -22.63 -11.23 7.93
N LYS A 9 -21.69 -10.70 8.73
CA LYS A 9 -21.14 -9.35 8.50
C LYS A 9 -20.41 -9.24 7.16
N MET A 10 -19.62 -10.25 6.81
CA MET A 10 -18.92 -10.30 5.53
C MET A 10 -19.88 -10.38 4.34
N VAL A 11 -20.95 -11.19 4.44
CA VAL A 11 -21.99 -11.27 3.40
C VAL A 11 -22.72 -9.94 3.23
N GLU A 12 -23.02 -9.25 4.34
CA GLU A 12 -23.68 -7.95 4.27
C GLU A 12 -22.80 -6.87 3.63
N GLN A 13 -21.51 -6.87 3.94
CA GLN A 13 -20.52 -6.01 3.27
C GLN A 13 -20.47 -6.30 1.76
N LEU A 14 -20.40 -7.58 1.36
CA LEU A 14 -20.37 -7.96 -0.05
C LEU A 14 -21.67 -7.58 -0.79
N ARG A 15 -22.83 -7.62 -0.11
CA ARG A 15 -24.10 -7.11 -0.67
C ARG A 15 -24.04 -5.61 -0.93
N GLN A 16 -23.47 -4.85 0.00
CA GLN A 16 -23.26 -3.41 -0.17
C GLN A 16 -22.32 -3.12 -1.34
N GLU A 17 -21.19 -3.83 -1.44
CA GLU A 17 -20.23 -3.67 -2.55
C GLU A 17 -20.81 -4.12 -3.89
N ALA A 18 -21.63 -5.16 -3.92
CA ALA A 18 -22.32 -5.61 -5.13
C ALA A 18 -23.35 -4.58 -5.62
N ALA A 19 -24.04 -3.92 -4.69
CA ALA A 19 -25.03 -2.88 -4.97
C ALA A 19 -24.45 -1.55 -5.48
N LEU A 20 -23.12 -1.41 -5.53
CA LEU A 20 -22.48 -0.23 -6.11
C LEU A 20 -22.71 -0.16 -7.62
N GLU A 21 -23.25 0.96 -8.08
CA GLU A 21 -23.36 1.27 -9.50
C GLU A 21 -21.95 1.50 -10.08
N ARG A 22 -21.57 0.63 -11.02
CA ARG A 22 -20.26 0.69 -11.69
C ARG A 22 -20.44 1.30 -13.06
N LYS A 23 -19.58 2.26 -13.38
CA LYS A 23 -19.46 2.80 -14.74
C LYS A 23 -18.49 1.97 -15.57
N PRO A 24 -18.64 1.94 -16.91
CA PRO A 24 -17.66 1.31 -17.77
C PRO A 24 -16.31 2.05 -17.65
N VAL A 25 -15.21 1.29 -17.65
CA VAL A 25 -13.86 1.84 -17.49
C VAL A 25 -13.55 2.92 -18.54
N SER A 26 -14.07 2.77 -19.75
CA SER A 26 -13.94 3.77 -20.81
C SER A 26 -14.52 5.14 -20.45
N GLU A 27 -15.59 5.18 -19.66
CA GLU A 27 -16.21 6.42 -19.19
C GLU A 27 -15.39 7.05 -18.07
N CYS A 28 -14.95 6.26 -17.08
CA CYS A 28 -14.09 6.75 -16.00
C CYS A 28 -12.79 7.34 -16.55
N VAL A 29 -12.16 6.66 -17.52
CA VAL A 29 -10.92 7.16 -18.17
C VAL A 29 -11.19 8.47 -18.89
N ARG A 30 -12.34 8.63 -19.55
CA ARG A 30 -12.72 9.87 -20.22
C ARG A 30 -12.92 11.02 -19.22
N GLU A 31 -13.58 10.76 -18.09
CA GLU A 31 -13.76 11.74 -17.01
C GLU A 31 -12.41 12.18 -16.41
N MET A 32 -11.49 11.22 -16.19
CA MET A 32 -10.14 11.52 -15.71
C MET A 32 -9.35 12.39 -16.70
N LEU A 33 -9.40 12.06 -18.00
CA LEU A 33 -8.74 12.86 -19.04
C LEU A 33 -9.31 14.28 -19.14
N GLN A 34 -10.64 14.41 -19.08
CA GLN A 34 -11.31 15.72 -19.07
C GLN A 34 -10.91 16.56 -17.85
N PHE A 35 -10.80 15.93 -16.68
CA PHE A 35 -10.32 16.61 -15.47
C PHE A 35 -8.87 17.09 -15.64
N VAL A 36 -7.99 16.22 -16.12
CA VAL A 36 -6.59 16.56 -16.38
C VAL A 36 -6.49 17.70 -17.39
N GLU A 37 -7.27 17.67 -18.48
CA GLU A 37 -7.27 18.72 -19.50
C GLU A 37 -7.77 20.07 -18.98
N LYS A 38 -8.73 20.06 -18.05
CA LYS A 38 -9.27 21.26 -17.44
C LYS A 38 -8.28 21.89 -16.45
N GLU A 39 -7.61 21.08 -15.65
CA GLU A 39 -6.75 21.56 -14.56
C GLU A 39 -5.27 21.70 -14.97
N LYS A 40 -4.87 21.22 -16.15
CA LYS A 40 -3.46 21.25 -16.60
C LYS A 40 -2.86 22.66 -16.64
N GLU A 41 -3.66 23.69 -16.90
CA GLU A 41 -3.19 25.08 -16.96
C GLU A 41 -2.75 25.62 -15.60
N GLY A 42 -3.31 25.08 -14.50
CA GLY A 42 -2.88 25.38 -13.14
C GLY A 42 -1.81 24.42 -12.61
N ASP A 43 -1.62 23.27 -13.26
CA ASP A 43 -0.61 22.29 -12.90
C ASP A 43 0.72 22.58 -13.58
N CYS A 44 1.56 23.34 -12.87
CA CYS A 44 2.93 23.68 -13.29
C CYS A 44 3.85 22.46 -13.53
N LEU A 45 3.49 21.25 -13.07
CA LEU A 45 4.24 20.02 -13.36
C LEU A 45 3.87 19.41 -14.71
N VAL A 46 2.67 19.73 -15.22
CA VAL A 46 2.18 19.24 -16.52
C VAL A 46 2.47 20.26 -17.63
N THR A 47 2.21 21.55 -17.39
CA THR A 47 2.43 22.63 -18.39
C THR A 47 3.78 23.33 -18.26
N GLY A 48 4.51 23.08 -17.18
CA GLY A 48 5.76 23.77 -16.88
C GLY A 48 5.53 25.14 -16.22
N PHE A 49 6.60 25.72 -15.68
CA PHE A 49 6.54 27.07 -15.11
C PHE A 49 6.59 28.12 -16.22
N ALA A 50 5.77 29.16 -16.12
CA ALA A 50 5.71 30.27 -17.09
C ALA A 50 7.08 30.95 -17.27
N ALA A 51 7.87 31.06 -16.20
CA ALA A 51 9.28 31.43 -16.26
C ALA A 51 10.12 30.60 -15.28
N LYS A 52 11.44 30.56 -15.51
CA LYS A 52 12.40 29.88 -14.62
C LYS A 52 12.32 30.38 -13.17
N LYS A 53 12.03 31.66 -12.96
CA LYS A 53 11.87 32.30 -11.63
C LYS A 53 10.61 31.85 -10.87
N ASP A 54 9.61 31.34 -11.58
CA ASP A 54 8.34 30.90 -11.00
C ASP A 54 8.43 29.45 -10.50
N ASN A 55 9.52 28.74 -10.84
CA ASN A 55 9.84 27.43 -10.31
C ASN A 55 10.48 27.58 -8.91
N PRO A 56 9.81 27.13 -7.83
CA PRO A 56 10.37 27.20 -6.47
C PRO A 56 11.68 26.42 -6.28
N ARG A 57 12.02 25.52 -7.23
CA ARG A 57 13.26 24.73 -7.25
C ARG A 57 14.33 25.28 -8.21
N ALA A 58 14.00 26.25 -9.06
CA ALA A 58 15.05 26.98 -9.75
C ALA A 58 15.78 27.80 -8.69
N ALA A 59 17.12 27.71 -8.66
CA ALA A 59 17.94 28.46 -7.73
C ALA A 59 17.46 29.91 -7.73
N ALA A 60 16.84 30.35 -6.62
CA ALA A 60 16.49 31.73 -6.43
C ALA A 60 17.77 32.51 -6.65
N ALA A 61 17.79 33.38 -7.66
CA ALA A 61 18.85 34.36 -7.79
C ALA A 61 19.03 35.00 -6.40
N PRO A 62 20.27 35.14 -5.89
CA PRO A 62 20.46 35.63 -4.55
C PRO A 62 19.90 37.04 -4.48
N CYS A 63 18.76 37.20 -3.82
CA CYS A 63 18.18 38.50 -3.55
C CYS A 63 18.99 39.12 -2.41
N PHE A 64 20.14 39.68 -2.76
CA PHE A 64 20.68 40.81 -2.00
C PHE A 64 19.92 42.04 -2.50
N ASP A 65 18.71 42.25 -1.95
CA ASP A 65 18.13 43.59 -1.94
C ASP A 65 17.73 43.91 -0.50
N LEU A 66 18.68 44.52 0.21
CA LEU A 66 18.51 45.14 1.51
C LEU A 66 17.59 46.34 1.32
N GLY A 67 16.28 46.14 1.40
CA GLY A 67 15.37 47.22 1.03
C GLY A 67 13.93 47.14 1.51
N LEU A 68 13.60 46.45 2.61
CA LEU A 68 12.42 46.78 3.44
C LEU A 68 12.39 45.97 4.75
N LEU A 69 13.00 46.50 5.81
CA LEU A 69 12.67 46.10 7.18
C LEU A 69 11.55 47.02 7.66
N ALA A 70 10.33 46.51 7.72
CA ALA A 70 9.30 47.04 8.61
C ALA A 70 8.25 45.97 8.94
N GLU A 71 8.30 45.51 10.20
CA GLU A 71 7.18 45.02 11.01
C GLU A 71 6.63 43.60 10.77
N THR A 72 7.26 42.60 11.41
CA THR A 72 6.67 41.46 12.20
C THR A 72 7.70 40.33 12.42
N GLY A 73 8.81 40.65 13.09
CA GLY A 73 10.04 39.85 13.11
C GLY A 73 10.12 38.60 14.00
N ARG A 74 9.03 37.86 14.30
CA ARG A 74 9.14 36.60 15.08
C ARG A 74 8.18 35.46 14.70
N GLY A 75 7.11 35.74 13.95
CA GLY A 75 6.15 34.72 13.48
C GLY A 75 6.59 34.09 12.16
N CYS A 76 6.88 34.92 11.16
CA CYS A 76 7.29 34.49 9.82
C CYS A 76 8.58 33.64 9.82
N GLN A 77 9.57 33.97 10.67
CA GLN A 77 10.79 33.16 10.81
C GLN A 77 10.53 31.76 11.40
N ARG A 78 9.61 31.63 12.37
CA ARG A 78 9.28 30.33 12.98
C ARG A 78 8.51 29.42 12.04
N GLU A 79 7.59 29.99 11.27
CA GLU A 79 6.86 29.25 10.25
C GLU A 79 7.78 28.81 9.11
N ALA A 80 8.70 29.68 8.66
CA ALA A 80 9.70 29.32 7.66
C ALA A 80 10.63 28.17 8.13
N VAL A 81 11.07 28.19 9.39
CA VAL A 81 11.88 27.10 9.99
C VAL A 81 11.07 25.80 10.09
N ASN A 82 9.79 25.86 10.46
CA ASN A 82 8.90 24.70 10.51
C ASN A 82 8.67 24.09 9.11
N TRP A 83 8.44 24.92 8.09
CA TRP A 83 8.31 24.49 6.71
C TRP A 83 9.59 23.86 6.17
N MET A 84 10.76 24.45 6.44
CA MET A 84 12.06 23.88 6.08
C MET A 84 12.31 22.53 6.77
N SER A 85 11.93 22.39 8.05
CA SER A 85 12.03 21.11 8.78
C SER A 85 11.13 20.04 8.16
N LYS A 86 9.86 20.35 7.88
CA LYS A 86 8.93 19.41 7.24
C LYS A 86 9.40 18.95 5.86
N LEU A 87 9.98 19.86 5.07
CA LEU A 87 10.59 19.54 3.78
C LEU A 87 11.81 18.62 3.94
N ALA A 88 12.65 18.86 4.94
CA ALA A 88 13.79 18.01 5.25
C ALA A 88 13.35 16.60 5.67
N ASP A 89 12.33 16.49 6.52
CA ASP A 89 11.75 15.22 6.96
C ASP A 89 11.14 14.44 5.79
N ALA A 90 10.33 15.12 4.96
CA ALA A 90 9.74 14.51 3.77
C ALA A 90 10.80 13.99 2.78
N LEU A 91 11.89 14.75 2.62
CA LEU A 91 12.99 14.36 1.75
C LEU A 91 13.82 13.21 2.32
N ALA A 92 13.99 13.14 3.65
CA ALA A 92 14.60 12.01 4.34
C ALA A 92 13.78 10.73 4.18
N VAL A 93 12.44 10.82 4.34
CA VAL A 93 11.51 9.69 4.12
C VAL A 93 11.58 9.21 2.67
N GLN A 94 11.57 10.12 1.70
CA GLN A 94 11.69 9.75 0.28
C GLN A 94 13.01 9.07 -0.04
N ARG A 95 14.13 9.53 0.53
CA ARG A 95 15.43 8.87 0.37
C ARG A 95 15.41 7.46 0.94
N CYS A 96 14.88 7.28 2.15
CA CYS A 96 14.74 5.96 2.76
C CYS A 96 13.89 5.02 1.89
N MET A 97 12.76 5.51 1.37
CA MET A 97 11.90 4.76 0.45
C MET A 97 12.64 4.36 -0.84
N VAL A 98 13.42 5.26 -1.44
CA VAL A 98 14.21 4.96 -2.65
C VAL A 98 15.27 3.91 -2.36
N GLU A 99 15.98 3.98 -1.23
CA GLU A 99 16.94 2.94 -0.86
C GLU A 99 16.25 1.58 -0.65
N GLN A 100 15.09 1.55 0.01
CA GLN A 100 14.30 0.31 0.15
C GLN A 100 13.89 -0.27 -1.21
N LEU A 101 13.40 0.57 -2.12
CA LEU A 101 13.02 0.14 -3.46
C LEU A 101 14.22 -0.37 -4.28
N ARG A 102 15.41 0.21 -4.09
CA ARG A 102 16.64 -0.31 -4.72
C ARG A 102 17.00 -1.70 -4.21
N VAL A 103 16.85 -1.96 -2.92
CA VAL A 103 17.05 -3.29 -2.34
C VAL A 103 16.04 -4.29 -2.93
N GLU A 104 14.76 -3.94 -2.98
CA GLU A 104 13.71 -4.81 -3.53
C GLU A 104 13.84 -5.06 -5.04
N ALA A 105 14.29 -4.05 -5.79
CA ALA A 105 14.59 -4.19 -7.21
C ALA A 105 15.81 -5.07 -7.48
N GLY A 106 16.77 -5.11 -6.55
CA GLY A 106 17.96 -5.96 -6.61
C GLY A 106 17.71 -7.42 -6.23
N LEU A 107 16.51 -7.79 -5.79
CA LEU A 107 16.19 -9.18 -5.45
C LEU A 107 16.10 -10.05 -6.71
N ASN A 108 16.83 -11.16 -6.71
CA ASN A 108 16.72 -12.18 -7.74
C ASN A 108 15.37 -12.87 -7.65
N ARG A 109 14.52 -12.67 -8.66
CA ARG A 109 13.18 -13.27 -8.73
C ARG A 109 13.26 -14.61 -9.47
N LEU A 110 12.49 -15.58 -9.00
CA LEU A 110 12.25 -16.83 -9.71
C LEU A 110 10.99 -16.70 -10.58
N SER A 111 10.92 -17.48 -11.66
CA SER A 111 9.71 -17.53 -12.48
C SER A 111 8.56 -18.14 -11.69
N VAL A 112 7.35 -17.60 -11.88
CA VAL A 112 6.16 -18.11 -11.18
C VAL A 112 5.95 -19.59 -11.47
N SER A 113 6.18 -20.02 -12.71
CA SER A 113 6.12 -21.44 -13.11
C SER A 113 7.07 -22.32 -12.30
N GLN A 114 8.30 -21.85 -12.04
CA GLN A 114 9.26 -22.61 -11.25
C GLN A 114 8.84 -22.66 -9.77
N THR A 115 8.48 -21.52 -9.18
CA THR A 115 8.07 -21.47 -7.76
C THR A 115 6.83 -22.33 -7.51
N VAL A 116 5.87 -22.33 -8.42
CA VAL A 116 4.68 -23.18 -8.31
C VAL A 116 5.05 -24.67 -8.39
N ALA A 117 5.95 -25.06 -9.28
CA ALA A 117 6.41 -26.45 -9.38
C ALA A 117 7.12 -26.91 -8.09
N GLU A 118 7.96 -26.05 -7.50
CA GLU A 118 8.64 -26.34 -6.23
C GLU A 118 7.65 -26.46 -5.05
N LEU A 119 6.63 -25.61 -5.00
CA LEU A 119 5.57 -25.69 -3.98
C LEU A 119 4.75 -26.98 -4.12
N ILE A 120 4.35 -27.35 -5.34
CA ILE A 120 3.62 -28.60 -5.59
C ILE A 120 4.46 -29.79 -5.13
N LYS A 121 5.74 -29.84 -5.53
CA LYS A 121 6.65 -30.90 -5.12
C LYS A 121 6.79 -30.97 -3.58
N TYR A 122 6.95 -29.82 -2.92
CA TYR A 122 7.02 -29.76 -1.46
C TYR A 122 5.77 -30.34 -0.79
N CYS A 123 4.59 -30.02 -1.33
CA CYS A 123 3.32 -30.55 -0.84
C CYS A 123 3.21 -32.06 -1.10
N GLU A 124 3.57 -32.54 -2.29
CA GLU A 124 3.53 -33.97 -2.64
C GLU A 124 4.47 -34.79 -1.75
N ASP A 125 5.71 -34.33 -1.56
CA ASP A 125 6.73 -35.00 -0.73
C ASP A 125 6.27 -35.17 0.73
N ARG A 126 5.48 -34.22 1.25
CA ARG A 126 4.96 -34.24 2.64
C ARG A 126 3.53 -34.72 2.76
N SER A 127 2.82 -34.85 1.66
CA SER A 127 1.41 -35.25 1.66
C SER A 127 1.19 -36.60 2.33
N ALA A 128 2.15 -37.53 2.18
CA ALA A 128 2.12 -38.86 2.80
C ALA A 128 2.05 -38.78 4.33
N ASP A 129 2.78 -37.84 4.93
CA ASP A 129 2.89 -37.66 6.38
C ASP A 129 1.82 -36.71 6.94
N ASP A 130 1.07 -36.03 6.08
CA ASP A 130 0.00 -35.12 6.49
C ASP A 130 -1.23 -35.91 6.94
N MET A 131 -1.36 -36.08 8.26
CA MET A 131 -2.45 -36.80 8.90
C MET A 131 -3.83 -36.12 8.69
N LEU A 132 -3.87 -34.85 8.30
CA LEU A 132 -5.13 -34.15 7.97
C LEU A 132 -5.59 -34.45 6.54
N ILE A 133 -4.66 -34.77 5.64
CA ILE A 133 -4.95 -35.14 4.26
C ILE A 133 -5.25 -36.64 4.17
N ASN A 134 -4.39 -37.49 4.73
CA ASN A 134 -4.51 -38.96 4.60
C ASN A 134 -5.30 -39.62 5.73
N GLY A 135 -5.56 -38.89 6.81
CA GLY A 135 -6.12 -39.45 8.04
C GLY A 135 -5.11 -40.25 8.86
N PHE A 136 -5.53 -40.66 10.05
CA PHE A 136 -4.72 -41.51 10.92
C PHE A 136 -4.83 -42.97 10.46
N THR A 137 -3.70 -43.66 10.34
CA THR A 137 -3.70 -45.10 9.96
C THR A 137 -4.42 -45.97 10.97
N LYS A 138 -4.38 -45.58 12.25
CA LYS A 138 -5.14 -46.19 13.35
C LYS A 138 -5.85 -45.10 14.12
N GLN A 139 -7.12 -45.33 14.44
CA GLN A 139 -7.90 -44.39 15.25
C GLN A 139 -7.25 -44.09 16.62
N THR A 140 -6.45 -45.02 17.16
CA THR A 140 -5.73 -44.89 18.44
C THR A 140 -4.56 -43.92 18.40
N GLU A 141 -4.03 -43.59 17.21
CA GLU A 141 -2.96 -42.61 17.02
C GLU A 141 -3.51 -41.18 16.99
N ASN A 142 -4.82 -41.02 16.78
CA ASN A 142 -5.49 -39.73 16.85
C ASN A 142 -5.56 -39.24 18.31
N PRO A 143 -4.84 -38.17 18.68
CA PRO A 143 -4.88 -37.63 20.04
C PRO A 143 -6.26 -37.10 20.46
N PHE A 144 -7.12 -36.81 19.49
CA PHE A 144 -8.49 -36.31 19.67
C PHE A 144 -9.55 -37.41 19.57
N LYS A 145 -9.18 -38.69 19.49
CA LYS A 145 -10.15 -39.79 19.57
C LYS A 145 -10.85 -39.74 20.94
N GLU A 146 -12.18 -39.81 20.95
CA GLU A 146 -12.92 -40.01 22.20
C GLU A 146 -12.42 -41.28 22.89
N LYS A 147 -11.90 -41.11 24.12
CA LYS A 147 -11.69 -42.25 25.03
C LYS A 147 -13.08 -42.77 25.35
N GLY A 148 -13.35 -44.04 25.02
CA GLY A 148 -14.66 -44.67 25.21
C GLY A 148 -15.28 -44.25 26.55
N GLY A 149 -16.47 -43.63 26.47
CA GLY A 149 -17.17 -43.12 27.63
C GLY A 149 -17.35 -44.20 28.68
N CYS A 150 -17.13 -43.83 29.94
CA CYS A 150 -17.52 -44.63 31.08
C CYS A 150 -19.04 -44.86 31.00
N VAL A 151 -19.48 -46.11 30.87
CA VAL A 151 -20.85 -46.46 31.24
C VAL A 151 -20.88 -46.40 32.76
N ALA A 152 -21.52 -45.38 33.30
CA ALA A 152 -21.93 -45.37 34.70
C ALA A 152 -23.05 -46.42 34.83
N LEU A 153 -22.66 -47.62 35.27
CA LEU A 153 -23.58 -48.62 35.85
C LEU A 153 -23.90 -48.24 37.29
#